data_AF-A0A930K915-F1
#
_entry.id   AF-A0A930K915-F1
#
_cell.length_a   1.000
_cell.length_b   1.000
_cell.length_c   1.000
_cell.angle_alpha   90.00
_cell.angle_beta   90.00
_cell.angle_gamma   90.00
#
_symmetry.space_group_name_H-M   'P 1'
#
loop_
_entity.id
_entity.type
_entity.pdbx_description
1 polymer ?
#
loop_
_entity_poly.entity_id
_entity_poly.type
_entity_poly.pdbx_seq_one_letter_code
_entity_poly.pdbx_strand_id
1 'polypeptide(L)'
;TFDFKKFYQCENAFLPFNRNGVLFPEKINGKYAMLSRPSDNGHTPFGDIYISFSPDMKYWGEHRCVMKVTPFPESAWQCTKIGAGSVPFLTDEGWLLFYHGVINTCNGFRYSMGAAILDKDNPEKVLYRTRPYLLAPAATYELQGDVPNVVFPCAALQDGERVAVYYGAADTVVGMAFGYIKEIVEFTKNNSIL
;
A
#
# COMPACT_ATOMS: atom_id res chain seq x y z
N THR A 1 -0.38 21.49 -4.03
CA THR A 1 -1.44 22.48 -3.70
C THR A 1 -1.16 23.00 -2.30
N PHE A 2 -1.65 24.19 -1.96
CA PHE A 2 -1.59 24.73 -0.59
C PHE A 2 -2.99 25.01 -0.03
N ASP A 3 -4.04 24.87 -0.84
CA ASP A 3 -5.40 25.34 -0.56
C ASP A 3 -6.50 24.38 -1.04
N PHE A 4 -6.13 23.24 -1.64
CA PHE A 4 -7.04 22.30 -2.32
C PHE A 4 -7.90 22.92 -3.43
N LYS A 5 -7.51 24.09 -3.96
CA LYS A 5 -8.15 24.77 -5.09
C LYS A 5 -7.21 24.89 -6.27
N LYS A 6 -5.98 25.35 -6.05
CA LYS A 6 -4.96 25.46 -7.08
C LYS A 6 -3.98 24.29 -7.00
N PHE A 7 -3.84 23.59 -8.12
CA PHE A 7 -2.95 22.45 -8.27
C PHE A 7 -1.82 22.82 -9.22
N TYR A 8 -0.59 22.56 -8.79
CA TYR A 8 0.63 22.77 -9.58
C TYR A 8 1.20 21.40 -9.87
N GLN A 9 1.20 21.02 -11.14
CA GLN A 9 1.74 19.73 -11.57
C GLN A 9 3.27 19.79 -11.56
N CYS A 10 3.90 18.81 -10.92
CA CYS A 10 5.33 18.56 -11.00
C CYS A 10 5.64 17.65 -12.21
N GLU A 11 6.91 17.47 -12.52
CA GLU A 11 7.35 16.42 -13.46
C GLU A 11 6.83 15.05 -13.03
N ASN A 12 6.57 14.17 -13.99
CA ASN A 12 6.31 12.77 -13.70
C ASN A 12 7.54 12.18 -13.00
N ALA A 13 7.36 11.54 -11.84
CA ALA A 13 8.47 11.01 -11.06
C ALA A 13 9.21 9.86 -11.77
N PHE A 14 8.49 9.08 -12.60
CA PHE A 14 9.02 7.89 -13.28
C PHE A 14 8.52 7.81 -14.72
N LEU A 15 9.28 7.09 -15.56
CA LEU A 15 8.79 6.63 -16.86
C LEU A 15 7.69 5.57 -16.70
N PRO A 16 6.80 5.43 -17.70
CA PRO A 16 5.88 4.30 -17.74
C PRO A 16 6.63 2.97 -17.92
N PHE A 17 6.11 1.85 -17.40
CA PHE A 17 4.84 1.71 -16.69
C PHE A 17 5.05 1.65 -15.16
N ASN A 18 4.40 2.55 -14.43
CA ASN A 18 4.44 2.57 -12.97
C ASN A 18 3.12 3.15 -12.42
N ARG A 19 2.69 2.69 -11.24
CA ARG A 19 1.49 3.17 -10.52
C ARG A 19 1.61 2.88 -9.02
N ASN A 20 0.55 3.17 -8.25
CA ASN A 20 0.54 3.06 -6.78
C ASN A 20 1.68 3.89 -6.15
N GLY A 21 1.89 5.10 -6.68
CA GLY A 21 2.87 6.06 -6.19
C GLY A 21 2.38 6.67 -4.87
N VAL A 22 3.11 6.47 -3.78
CA VAL A 22 2.75 6.98 -2.45
C VAL A 22 3.96 7.64 -1.81
N LEU A 23 3.89 8.96 -1.58
CA LEU A 23 4.92 9.70 -0.87
C LEU A 23 4.88 9.35 0.63
N PHE A 24 6.05 9.34 1.26
CA PHE A 24 6.13 9.45 2.72
C PHE A 24 5.73 10.87 3.15
N PRO A 25 5.15 11.04 4.35
CA PRO A 25 4.65 12.32 4.82
C PRO A 25 5.77 13.31 5.19
N GLU A 26 7.01 12.83 5.32
CA GLU A 26 8.19 13.63 5.62
C GLU A 26 9.42 13.15 4.84
N LYS A 27 10.47 13.98 4.85
CA LYS A 27 11.75 13.62 4.24
C LYS A 27 12.47 12.58 5.09
N ILE A 28 13.08 11.60 4.44
CA ILE A 28 13.90 10.56 5.05
C ILE A 28 15.35 10.83 4.69
N ASN A 29 16.20 11.04 5.70
CA ASN A 29 17.61 11.41 5.53
C ASN A 29 17.80 12.61 4.58
N GLY A 30 16.92 13.62 4.71
CA GLY A 30 16.94 14.86 3.93
C GLY A 30 16.36 14.77 2.51
N LYS A 31 15.88 13.59 2.08
CA LYS A 31 15.31 13.36 0.74
C LYS A 31 13.81 13.08 0.82
N TYR A 32 13.07 13.49 -0.19
CA TYR A 32 11.71 12.99 -0.42
C TYR A 32 11.80 11.49 -0.73
N ALA A 33 10.85 10.72 -0.22
CA ALA A 33 10.78 9.28 -0.46
C ALA A 33 9.40 8.92 -1.02
N MET A 34 9.37 8.08 -2.05
CA MET A 34 8.13 7.65 -2.70
C MET A 34 8.15 6.13 -2.90
N LEU A 35 7.14 5.45 -2.38
CA LEU A 35 6.79 4.08 -2.77
C LEU A 35 6.20 4.10 -4.18
N SER A 36 6.56 3.12 -5.00
CA SER A 36 6.01 2.95 -6.33
C SER A 36 5.89 1.47 -6.67
N ARG A 37 5.26 1.16 -7.80
CA ARG A 37 4.97 -0.20 -8.20
C ARG A 37 5.15 -0.35 -9.73
N PRO A 38 6.36 -0.73 -10.18
CA PRO A 38 6.60 -1.06 -11.58
C PRO A 38 5.53 -2.00 -12.11
N SER A 39 5.04 -1.72 -13.31
CA SER A 39 3.84 -2.37 -13.85
C SER A 39 3.97 -2.60 -15.37
N ASP A 40 2.86 -2.91 -16.04
CA ASP A 40 2.74 -2.96 -17.50
C ASP A 40 1.60 -2.04 -18.00
N ASN A 41 1.35 -2.06 -19.31
CA ASN A 41 0.33 -1.27 -19.99
C ASN A 41 -1.10 -1.85 -19.91
N GLY A 42 -1.34 -2.84 -19.05
CA GLY A 42 -2.64 -3.51 -18.97
C GLY A 42 -2.98 -3.95 -17.54
N HIS A 43 -3.69 -5.07 -17.44
CA HIS A 43 -4.01 -5.69 -16.16
C HIS A 43 -2.81 -6.46 -15.62
N THR A 44 -1.83 -5.72 -15.13
CA THR A 44 -0.51 -6.26 -14.73
C THR A 44 -0.62 -7.54 -13.89
N PRO A 45 -0.04 -8.67 -14.33
CA PRO A 45 -0.08 -9.95 -13.63
C PRO A 45 1.11 -10.14 -12.67
N PHE A 46 1.84 -9.07 -12.38
CA PHE A 46 2.98 -9.00 -11.46
C PHE A 46 2.97 -7.67 -10.71
N GLY A 47 3.82 -7.53 -9.70
CA GLY A 47 4.07 -6.24 -9.09
C GLY A 47 4.66 -6.31 -7.68
N ASP A 48 5.86 -5.79 -7.54
CA ASP A 48 6.57 -5.61 -6.29
C ASP A 48 6.53 -4.13 -5.87
N ILE A 49 6.66 -3.84 -4.57
CA ILE A 49 6.74 -2.46 -4.07
C ILE A 49 8.21 -2.05 -4.03
N TYR A 50 8.49 -0.91 -4.65
CA TYR A 50 9.79 -0.25 -4.65
C TYR A 50 9.70 1.08 -3.90
N ILE A 51 10.83 1.56 -3.40
CA ILE A 51 10.99 2.93 -2.92
C ILE A 51 12.06 3.64 -3.74
N SER A 52 11.86 4.93 -3.97
CA SER A 52 12.82 5.82 -4.62
C SER A 52 12.95 7.12 -3.83
N PHE A 53 14.10 7.76 -3.93
CA PHE A 53 14.40 8.99 -3.22
C PHE A 53 14.65 10.14 -4.20
N SER A 54 14.31 11.36 -3.79
CA SER A 54 14.55 12.58 -4.55
C SER A 54 15.02 13.71 -3.64
N PRO A 55 16.06 14.47 -4.01
CA PRO A 55 16.45 15.67 -3.26
C PRO A 55 15.45 16.83 -3.47
N ASP A 56 14.69 16.84 -4.56
CA ASP A 56 14.03 18.05 -5.08
C ASP A 56 12.63 17.84 -5.69
N MET A 57 12.04 16.64 -5.56
CA MET A 57 10.77 16.23 -6.19
C MET A 57 10.81 16.14 -7.74
N LYS A 58 11.97 16.35 -8.37
CA LYS A 58 12.13 16.31 -9.83
C LYS A 58 12.97 15.13 -10.28
N TYR A 59 14.15 14.93 -9.68
CA TYR A 59 15.03 13.83 -10.04
C TYR A 59 14.91 12.71 -9.01
N TRP A 60 14.53 11.52 -9.47
CA TRP A 60 14.30 10.35 -8.63
C TRP A 60 15.34 9.26 -8.89
N GLY A 61 15.85 8.66 -7.84
CA GLY A 61 16.90 7.65 -7.89
C GLY A 61 16.94 6.77 -6.64
N GLU A 62 18.08 6.10 -6.42
CA GLU A 62 18.33 5.26 -5.24
C GLU A 62 17.23 4.19 -5.03
N HIS A 63 16.77 3.60 -6.13
CA HIS A 63 15.68 2.64 -6.11
C HIS A 63 16.02 1.40 -5.28
N ARG A 64 15.12 0.98 -4.39
CA ARG A 64 15.24 -0.26 -3.61
C ARG A 64 13.94 -1.05 -3.68
N CYS A 65 14.04 -2.36 -3.83
CA CYS A 65 12.90 -3.25 -3.65
C CYS A 65 12.57 -3.29 -2.15
N VAL A 66 11.35 -2.94 -1.77
CA VAL A 66 10.88 -2.98 -0.39
C VAL A 66 10.37 -4.39 -0.07
N MET A 67 9.44 -4.87 -0.88
CA MET A 67 8.91 -6.23 -0.76
C MET A 67 8.37 -6.76 -2.07
N LYS A 68 8.47 -8.08 -2.20
CA LYS A 68 7.93 -8.85 -3.33
C LYS A 68 6.63 -9.55 -2.96
N VAL A 69 5.92 -10.03 -3.98
CA VAL A 69 4.82 -10.99 -3.78
C VAL A 69 5.28 -12.22 -2.98
N THR A 70 4.37 -12.85 -2.26
CA THR A 70 4.67 -14.09 -1.53
C THR A 70 4.47 -15.31 -2.44
N PRO A 71 5.15 -16.43 -2.18
CA PRO A 71 4.73 -17.72 -2.69
C PRO A 71 3.26 -18.01 -2.34
N PHE A 72 2.53 -18.67 -3.24
CA PHE A 72 1.12 -19.03 -3.04
C PHE A 72 0.86 -19.80 -1.72
N PRO A 73 1.66 -20.83 -1.35
CA PRO A 73 1.41 -21.60 -0.12
C PRO A 73 1.62 -20.81 1.18
N GLU A 74 2.42 -19.75 1.14
CA GLU A 74 2.71 -18.94 2.33
C GLU A 74 1.57 -17.97 2.61
N SER A 75 1.14 -17.23 1.59
CA SER A 75 0.11 -16.21 1.74
C SER A 75 -0.57 -15.86 0.42
N ALA A 76 -1.46 -16.74 -0.06
CA ALA A 76 -2.07 -16.64 -1.38
C ALA A 76 -2.74 -15.28 -1.71
N TRP A 77 -3.31 -14.56 -0.74
CA TRP A 77 -3.99 -13.27 -1.01
C TRP A 77 -3.07 -12.19 -1.60
N GLN A 78 -1.75 -12.35 -1.49
CA GLN A 78 -0.73 -11.39 -1.92
C GLN A 78 0.34 -12.03 -2.83
N CYS A 79 -0.04 -13.09 -3.56
CA CYS A 79 0.89 -13.87 -4.37
C CYS A 79 0.97 -13.48 -5.85
N THR A 80 0.04 -12.67 -6.37
CA THR A 80 0.05 -12.23 -7.78
C THR A 80 0.72 -10.87 -7.95
N LYS A 81 0.33 -9.90 -7.13
CA LYS A 81 0.93 -8.56 -7.07
C LYS A 81 0.56 -7.88 -5.77
N ILE A 82 1.38 -6.91 -5.38
CA ILE A 82 1.15 -6.04 -4.22
C ILE A 82 1.35 -4.58 -4.62
N GLY A 83 0.79 -3.65 -3.85
CA GLY A 83 0.99 -2.22 -4.06
C GLY A 83 0.62 -1.39 -2.83
N ALA A 84 1.38 -0.33 -2.58
CA ALA A 84 1.10 0.60 -1.50
C ALA A 84 -0.30 1.22 -1.65
N GLY A 85 -0.99 1.39 -0.52
CA GLY A 85 -2.31 1.99 -0.46
C GLY A 85 -2.25 3.41 0.09
N SER A 86 -2.43 3.55 1.40
CA SER A 86 -2.37 4.85 2.08
C SER A 86 -0.95 5.36 2.27
N VAL A 87 -0.82 6.67 2.48
CA VAL A 87 0.40 7.28 3.02
C VAL A 87 0.81 6.55 4.30
N PRO A 88 2.07 6.05 4.41
CA PRO A 88 2.56 5.46 5.64
C PRO A 88 2.60 6.51 6.75
N PHE A 89 2.26 6.15 7.97
CA PHE A 89 2.46 7.02 9.13
C PHE A 89 3.38 6.36 10.14
N LEU A 90 4.10 7.21 10.86
CA LEU A 90 5.15 6.78 11.77
C LEU A 90 4.55 6.29 13.09
N THR A 91 5.02 5.16 13.57
CA THR A 91 4.74 4.59 14.89
C THR A 91 6.05 4.37 15.64
N ASP A 92 5.99 4.03 16.92
CA ASP A 92 7.18 3.66 17.71
C ASP A 92 7.90 2.42 17.17
N GLU A 93 7.21 1.60 16.37
CA GLU A 93 7.70 0.34 15.82
C GLU A 93 8.20 0.49 14.37
N GLY A 94 8.03 1.68 13.76
CA GLY A 94 8.37 1.97 12.37
C GLY A 94 7.20 2.56 11.57
N TRP A 95 7.37 2.63 10.25
CA TRP A 95 6.34 3.10 9.32
C TRP A 95 5.27 2.02 9.11
N LEU A 96 4.04 2.30 9.55
CA LEU A 96 2.91 1.43 9.26
C LEU A 96 2.40 1.69 7.84
N LEU A 97 2.48 0.67 6.99
CA LEU A 97 2.02 0.69 5.61
C LEU A 97 0.81 -0.24 5.45
N PHE A 98 -0.34 0.33 5.06
CA PHE A 98 -1.45 -0.44 4.49
C PHE A 98 -1.21 -0.64 2.99
N TYR A 99 -1.25 -1.90 2.55
CA TYR A 99 -1.02 -2.25 1.14
C TYR A 99 -2.07 -3.25 0.67
N HIS A 100 -2.36 -3.23 -0.63
CA HIS A 100 -3.18 -4.25 -1.25
C HIS A 100 -2.32 -5.43 -1.71
N GLY A 101 -2.93 -6.61 -1.70
CA GLY A 101 -2.42 -7.83 -2.31
C GLY A 101 -3.50 -8.43 -3.20
N VAL A 102 -3.03 -9.14 -4.21
CA VAL A 102 -3.90 -9.81 -5.19
C VAL A 102 -3.62 -11.29 -5.24
N ILE A 103 -4.70 -12.05 -5.30
CA ILE A 103 -4.71 -13.44 -5.76
C ILE A 103 -5.43 -13.52 -7.11
N ASN A 104 -4.86 -14.29 -8.04
CA ASN A 104 -5.52 -14.67 -9.28
C ASN A 104 -6.29 -15.98 -9.09
N THR A 105 -7.61 -15.93 -9.32
CA THR A 105 -8.49 -17.10 -9.28
C THR A 105 -8.91 -17.50 -10.70
N CYS A 106 -9.63 -18.61 -10.85
CA CYS A 106 -10.18 -18.99 -12.16
C CYS A 106 -11.14 -17.96 -12.75
N ASN A 107 -11.76 -17.11 -11.92
CA ASN A 107 -12.73 -16.09 -12.34
C ASN A 107 -12.20 -14.65 -12.15
N GLY A 108 -10.88 -14.49 -12.11
CA GLY A 108 -10.22 -13.18 -12.05
C GLY A 108 -9.58 -12.85 -10.71
N PHE A 109 -9.19 -11.58 -10.57
CA PHE A 109 -8.46 -11.09 -9.41
C PHE A 109 -9.37 -10.84 -8.21
N ARG A 110 -8.86 -11.16 -7.01
CA ARG A 110 -9.42 -10.67 -5.75
C ARG A 110 -8.39 -9.80 -5.05
N TYR A 111 -8.79 -8.60 -4.65
CA TYR A 111 -7.94 -7.64 -3.95
C TYR A 111 -8.28 -7.63 -2.46
N SER A 112 -7.28 -7.73 -1.61
CA SER A 112 -7.41 -7.66 -0.15
C SER A 112 -6.35 -6.72 0.42
N MET A 113 -6.55 -6.24 1.64
CA MET A 113 -5.65 -5.33 2.33
C MET A 113 -4.91 -6.06 3.46
N GLY A 114 -3.60 -5.80 3.60
CA GLY A 114 -2.81 -6.18 4.77
C GLY A 114 -2.00 -5.00 5.30
N ALA A 115 -1.08 -5.29 6.23
CA ALA A 115 -0.18 -4.30 6.81
C ALA A 115 1.26 -4.79 6.86
N ALA A 116 2.19 -3.84 6.74
CA ALA A 116 3.61 -4.04 6.94
C ALA A 116 4.17 -2.92 7.81
N ILE A 117 5.22 -3.22 8.57
CA ILE A 117 5.97 -2.23 9.34
C ILE A 117 7.34 -2.13 8.70
N LEU A 118 7.69 -0.93 8.23
CA LEU A 118 9.00 -0.63 7.63
C LEU A 118 9.89 0.06 8.65
N ASP A 119 11.20 -0.14 8.53
CA ASP A 119 12.19 0.53 9.38
C ASP A 119 12.06 2.06 9.26
N LYS A 120 12.16 2.75 10.40
CA LYS A 120 11.95 4.21 10.48
C LYS A 120 12.95 4.99 9.62
N ASP A 121 14.21 4.60 9.67
CA ASP A 121 15.32 5.33 9.06
C ASP A 121 15.68 4.79 7.66
N ASN A 122 15.37 3.51 7.42
CA ASN A 122 15.67 2.76 6.19
C ASN A 122 14.41 2.03 5.69
N PRO A 123 13.37 2.76 5.25
CA PRO A 123 12.04 2.20 4.91
C PRO A 123 12.05 1.17 3.76
N GLU A 124 13.17 0.96 3.07
CA GLU A 124 13.35 -0.19 2.19
C GLU A 124 13.41 -1.54 2.94
N LYS A 125 13.65 -1.52 4.25
CA LYS A 125 13.67 -2.70 5.11
C LYS A 125 12.30 -2.94 5.73
N VAL A 126 11.71 -4.09 5.43
CA VAL A 126 10.47 -4.53 6.08
C VAL A 126 10.84 -5.25 7.38
N LEU A 127 10.31 -4.75 8.50
CA LEU A 127 10.49 -5.35 9.82
C LEU A 127 9.46 -6.46 10.08
N TYR A 128 8.20 -6.20 9.71
CA TYR A 128 7.09 -7.14 9.89
C TYR A 128 6.11 -7.03 8.73
N ARG A 129 5.47 -8.14 8.36
CA ARG A 129 4.47 -8.17 7.28
C ARG A 129 3.40 -9.21 7.54
N THR A 130 2.13 -8.82 7.53
CA THR A 130 1.03 -9.74 7.82
C THR A 130 0.97 -10.91 6.84
N ARG A 131 0.90 -12.14 7.38
CA ARG A 131 0.51 -13.37 6.67
C ARG A 131 -0.97 -13.37 6.30
N PRO A 132 -1.91 -13.20 7.24
CA PRO A 132 -3.30 -12.95 6.90
C PRO A 132 -3.49 -11.54 6.32
N TYR A 133 -4.60 -11.34 5.61
CA TYR A 133 -5.10 -9.99 5.31
C TYR A 133 -5.74 -9.38 6.57
N LEU A 134 -5.78 -8.05 6.65
CA LEU A 134 -6.61 -7.32 7.60
C LEU A 134 -8.07 -7.25 7.14
N LEU A 135 -8.29 -7.06 5.83
CA LEU A 135 -9.62 -6.97 5.24
C LEU A 135 -9.63 -7.62 3.85
N ALA A 136 -10.66 -8.41 3.57
CA ALA A 136 -10.93 -9.00 2.27
C ALA A 136 -12.41 -8.81 1.92
N PRO A 137 -12.77 -8.81 0.61
CA PRO A 137 -14.15 -8.65 0.18
C PRO A 137 -15.07 -9.68 0.82
N ALA A 138 -16.11 -9.21 1.50
CA ALA A 138 -17.10 -10.02 2.19
C ALA A 138 -18.51 -9.41 2.09
N ALA A 139 -18.62 -8.08 2.15
CA ALA A 139 -19.90 -7.40 2.02
C ALA A 139 -20.35 -7.34 0.56
N THR A 140 -21.67 -7.24 0.33
CA THR A 140 -22.23 -7.16 -1.03
C THR A 140 -21.62 -6.05 -1.87
N TYR A 141 -21.36 -4.88 -1.28
CA TYR A 141 -20.76 -3.74 -1.96
C TYR A 141 -19.25 -3.91 -2.28
N GLU A 142 -18.61 -4.97 -1.78
CA GLU A 142 -17.22 -5.37 -2.09
C GLU A 142 -17.17 -6.54 -3.08
N LEU A 143 -18.21 -7.38 -3.05
CA LEU A 143 -18.37 -8.57 -3.90
C LEU A 143 -19.05 -8.25 -5.24
N GLN A 144 -19.80 -7.15 -5.35
CA GLN A 144 -20.57 -6.78 -6.53
C GLN A 144 -20.35 -5.31 -6.88
N GLY A 145 -20.14 -5.04 -8.17
CA GLY A 145 -19.83 -3.72 -8.70
C GLY A 145 -19.19 -3.82 -10.08
N ASP A 146 -18.62 -2.71 -10.54
CA ASP A 146 -17.90 -2.62 -11.82
C ASP A 146 -16.72 -3.59 -11.88
N VAL A 147 -16.01 -3.79 -10.75
CA VAL A 147 -14.97 -4.82 -10.60
C VAL A 147 -15.23 -5.63 -9.31
N PRO A 148 -15.88 -6.81 -9.39
CA PRO A 148 -16.16 -7.65 -8.23
C PRO A 148 -14.92 -8.04 -7.42
N ASN A 149 -15.10 -8.28 -6.13
CA ASN A 149 -14.08 -8.81 -5.21
C ASN A 149 -12.89 -7.86 -4.99
N VAL A 150 -13.17 -6.58 -4.75
CA VAL A 150 -12.14 -5.56 -4.50
C VAL A 150 -12.33 -4.89 -3.15
N VAL A 151 -11.29 -4.94 -2.33
CA VAL A 151 -11.01 -4.01 -1.23
C VAL A 151 -9.66 -3.36 -1.52
N PHE A 152 -9.65 -2.06 -1.82
CA PHE A 152 -8.44 -1.32 -2.23
C PHE A 152 -8.18 -0.13 -1.30
N PRO A 153 -7.22 -0.19 -0.35
CA PRO A 153 -6.94 0.93 0.55
C PRO A 153 -6.33 2.12 -0.19
N CYS A 154 -6.86 3.32 0.07
CA CYS A 154 -6.45 4.55 -0.62
C CYS A 154 -5.91 5.62 0.35
N ALA A 155 -6.49 5.74 1.54
CA ALA A 155 -6.12 6.75 2.53
C ALA A 155 -6.34 6.23 3.95
N ALA A 156 -5.57 6.75 4.90
CA ALA A 156 -5.76 6.48 6.32
C ALA A 156 -5.70 7.79 7.10
N LEU A 157 -6.61 7.95 8.06
CA LEU A 157 -6.60 9.05 9.03
C LEU A 157 -6.30 8.46 10.41
N GLN A 158 -5.35 9.09 11.10
CA GLN A 158 -4.99 8.74 12.47
C GLN A 158 -5.52 9.83 13.42
N ASP A 159 -6.12 9.40 14.52
CA ASP A 159 -6.48 10.25 15.66
C ASP A 159 -6.11 9.55 16.97
N GLY A 160 -4.94 9.90 17.50
CA GLY A 160 -4.31 9.19 18.61
C GLY A 160 -4.03 7.74 18.23
N GLU A 161 -4.65 6.81 18.95
CA GLU A 161 -4.57 5.36 18.71
C GLU A 161 -5.56 4.86 17.67
N ARG A 162 -6.55 5.67 17.26
CA ARG A 162 -7.58 5.26 16.32
C ARG A 162 -7.09 5.49 14.89
N VAL A 163 -7.42 4.56 14.01
CA VAL A 163 -7.23 4.72 12.57
C VAL A 163 -8.52 4.45 11.81
N ALA A 164 -8.80 5.29 10.83
CA ALA A 164 -9.84 5.09 9.83
C ALA A 164 -9.18 4.91 8.46
N VAL A 165 -9.34 3.74 7.83
CA VAL A 165 -8.80 3.43 6.51
C VAL A 165 -9.92 3.50 5.48
N TYR A 166 -9.80 4.43 4.54
CA TYR A 166 -10.69 4.54 3.38
C TYR A 166 -10.22 3.58 2.29
N TYR A 167 -11.16 2.82 1.73
CA TYR A 167 -10.90 1.87 0.66
C TYR A 167 -11.95 1.96 -0.44
N GLY A 168 -11.54 1.73 -1.68
CA GLY A 168 -12.47 1.45 -2.78
C GLY A 168 -13.03 0.04 -2.64
N ALA A 169 -14.34 -0.10 -2.81
CA ALA A 169 -15.05 -1.37 -2.77
C ALA A 169 -15.68 -1.66 -4.14
N ALA A 170 -15.32 -2.83 -4.69
CA ALA A 170 -15.72 -3.30 -6.02
C ALA A 170 -15.50 -2.30 -7.17
N ASP A 171 -14.51 -1.41 -7.05
CA ASP A 171 -14.30 -0.22 -7.91
C ASP A 171 -15.57 0.63 -8.14
N THR A 172 -16.49 0.63 -7.17
CA THR A 172 -17.83 1.20 -7.32
C THR A 172 -18.17 2.21 -6.23
N VAL A 173 -17.85 1.92 -4.98
CA VAL A 173 -18.14 2.79 -3.83
C VAL A 173 -16.92 2.98 -2.93
N VAL A 174 -16.99 3.98 -2.06
CA VAL A 174 -15.98 4.21 -1.01
C VAL A 174 -16.48 3.59 0.29
N GLY A 175 -15.69 2.68 0.86
CA GLY A 175 -15.86 2.14 2.19
C GLY A 175 -14.87 2.73 3.18
N MET A 176 -15.13 2.51 4.46
CA MET A 176 -14.24 2.89 5.56
C MET A 176 -14.19 1.77 6.59
N ALA A 177 -12.99 1.42 7.03
CA ALA A 177 -12.73 0.46 8.09
C ALA A 177 -12.04 1.16 9.27
N PHE A 178 -12.29 0.69 10.48
CA PHE A 178 -11.74 1.27 11.71
C PHE A 178 -10.87 0.25 12.43
N GLY A 179 -9.89 0.74 13.16
CA GLY A 179 -9.10 -0.08 14.06
C GLY A 179 -8.28 0.76 15.03
N TYR A 180 -7.52 0.08 15.88
CA TYR A 180 -6.55 0.70 16.76
C TYR A 180 -5.12 0.39 16.28
N ILE A 181 -4.25 1.39 16.28
CA ILE A 181 -2.88 1.28 15.77
C ILE A 181 -2.10 0.22 16.54
N LYS A 182 -2.17 0.23 17.88
CA LYS A 182 -1.56 -0.81 18.73
C LYS A 182 -1.98 -2.22 18.34
N GLU A 183 -3.28 -2.46 18.15
CA GLU A 183 -3.81 -3.78 17.78
C GLU A 183 -3.33 -4.21 16.39
N ILE A 184 -3.32 -3.29 15.41
CA ILE A 184 -2.86 -3.56 14.05
C ILE A 184 -1.35 -3.87 14.02
N VAL A 185 -0.57 -3.11 14.79
CA VAL A 185 0.88 -3.32 14.91
C VAL A 185 1.17 -4.65 15.60
N GLU A 186 0.50 -4.95 16.71
CA GLU A 186 0.63 -6.24 17.40
C GLU A 186 0.21 -7.40 16.51
N PHE A 187 -0.91 -7.28 15.79
CA PHE A 187 -1.35 -8.27 14.81
C PHE A 187 -0.32 -8.49 13.70
N THR A 188 0.29 -7.42 13.19
CA THR A 188 1.32 -7.48 12.15
C THR A 188 2.57 -8.22 12.65
N LYS A 189 3.00 -7.95 13.88
CA LYS A 189 4.15 -8.63 14.52
C LYS A 189 3.86 -10.11 14.77
N ASN A 190 2.72 -10.41 15.39
CA ASN A 190 2.33 -11.77 15.79
C ASN A 190 2.02 -12.69 14.59
N ASN A 191 1.67 -12.11 13.44
CA ASN A 191 1.35 -12.85 12.22
C ASN A 191 2.32 -12.52 11.08
N SER A 192 3.58 -12.19 11.41
CA SER A 192 4.58 -11.88 10.39
C SER A 192 4.92 -13.10 9.53
N ILE A 193 5.12 -12.91 8.22
CA ILE A 193 5.71 -13.92 7.31
C ILE A 193 7.22 -13.83 7.20
N LEU A 194 7.83 -12.80 7.80
CA LEU A 194 9.27 -12.60 7.85
C LEU A 194 9.89 -13.35 9.02
#